data_AF-A0A924Y4M5-F1
#
_entry.id   AF-A0A924Y4M5-F1
#
_cell.length_a   1.000
_cell.length_b   1.000
_cell.length_c   1.000
_cell.angle_alpha   90.00
_cell.angle_beta   90.00
_cell.angle_gamma   90.00
#
_symmetry.space_group_name_H-M   'P 1'
#
loop_
_entity.id
_entity.type
_entity.pdbx_description
1 polymer ?
#
loop_
_entity_poly.entity_id
_entity_poly.type
_entity_poly.pdbx_seq_one_letter_code
_entity_poly.pdbx_strand_id
1 'polypeptide(L)'
;KEKVLAAKRAGITTVILPDRNRKDLEEDIPAELREGMTFQFAKTVDEVMAFALEKAVTVTQVKVKAGPKSEKAAANQAQVALDTPIPADIPQPTTPPAHAAGK
;
A
#
# COMPACT_ATOMS: atom_id res chain seq x y z
N LYS A 1 -14.79 -2.26 18.29
CA LYS A 1 -15.13 -2.97 17.01
C LYS A 1 -16.01 -2.20 16.01
N GLU A 2 -17.27 -1.91 16.35
CA GLU A 2 -18.32 -1.58 15.36
C GLU A 2 -17.99 -0.37 14.47
N LYS A 3 -17.35 0.66 15.03
CA LYS A 3 -16.98 1.89 14.30
C LYS A 3 -16.04 1.63 13.12
N VAL A 4 -15.09 0.72 13.27
CA VAL A 4 -14.10 0.42 12.24
C VAL A 4 -14.69 -0.48 11.16
N LEU A 5 -15.56 -1.42 11.53
CA LEU A 5 -16.30 -2.24 10.57
C LEU A 5 -17.21 -1.38 9.68
N ALA A 6 -17.90 -0.40 10.28
CA ALA A 6 -18.70 0.57 9.55
C ALA A 6 -17.83 1.41 8.58
N ALA A 7 -16.67 1.88 9.06
CA ALA A 7 -15.74 2.63 8.22
C ALA A 7 -15.23 1.80 7.02
N LYS A 8 -14.87 0.52 7.22
CA LYS A 8 -14.42 -0.37 6.14
C LYS A 8 -15.53 -0.60 5.11
N ARG A 9 -16.77 -0.82 5.57
CA ARG A 9 -17.95 -0.95 4.69
C ARG A 9 -18.25 0.32 3.90
N ALA A 10 -18.01 1.48 4.51
CA ALA A 10 -18.13 2.78 3.85
C ALA A 10 -16.95 3.13 2.93
N GLY A 11 -15.93 2.26 2.83
CA GLY A 11 -14.73 2.53 2.03
C GLY A 11 -13.82 3.61 2.62
N ILE A 12 -13.98 3.95 3.90
CA ILE A 12 -13.13 4.91 4.59
C ILE A 12 -11.78 4.27 4.83
N THR A 13 -10.72 4.92 4.37
CA THR A 13 -9.33 4.42 4.50
C THR A 13 -8.65 4.94 5.76
N THR A 14 -9.10 6.06 6.33
CA THR A 14 -8.45 6.71 7.48
C THR A 14 -9.44 6.90 8.62
N VAL A 15 -9.10 6.40 9.81
CA VAL A 15 -9.95 6.47 11.00
C VAL A 15 -9.16 7.09 12.15
N ILE A 16 -9.71 8.15 12.75
CA ILE A 16 -9.13 8.80 13.94
C ILE A 16 -9.88 8.31 15.18
N LEU A 17 -9.14 7.84 16.18
CA LEU A 17 -9.68 7.28 17.44
C LEU A 17 -8.99 7.92 18.64
N PRO A 18 -9.63 7.93 19.83
CA PRO A 18 -8.95 8.39 21.03
C PRO A 18 -7.89 7.39 21.50
N ASP A 19 -6.79 7.87 22.11
CA ASP A 19 -5.66 7.05 22.57
C ASP A 19 -6.06 5.89 23.50
N ARG A 20 -7.07 6.12 24.35
CA ARG A 20 -7.64 5.08 25.23
C ARG A 20 -8.22 3.87 24.49
N ASN A 21 -8.59 4.03 23.22
CA ASN A 21 -9.14 2.96 22.37
C ASN A 21 -8.06 2.19 21.62
N ARG A 22 -6.76 2.46 21.86
CA ARG A 22 -5.67 1.75 21.20
C ARG A 22 -5.65 0.25 21.53
N LYS A 23 -5.78 -0.11 22.81
CA LYS A 23 -5.83 -1.52 23.24
C LYS A 23 -7.05 -2.23 22.69
N ASP A 24 -8.21 -1.57 22.74
CA ASP A 24 -9.44 -2.07 22.12
C ASP A 24 -9.16 -2.38 20.64
N LEU A 25 -8.64 -1.42 19.87
CA LEU A 25 -8.34 -1.65 18.46
C LEU A 25 -7.40 -2.85 18.22
N GLU A 26 -6.40 -3.02 19.08
CA GLU A 26 -5.41 -4.10 18.98
C GLU A 26 -5.96 -5.49 19.35
N GLU A 27 -6.90 -5.59 20.28
CA GLU A 27 -7.50 -6.86 20.72
C GLU A 27 -8.75 -7.21 19.91
N ASP A 28 -9.52 -6.19 19.55
CA ASP A 28 -10.86 -6.36 19.04
C ASP A 28 -10.96 -6.40 17.51
N ILE A 29 -9.96 -5.87 16.81
CA ILE A 29 -10.01 -5.73 15.35
C ILE A 29 -8.99 -6.66 14.70
N PRO A 30 -9.40 -7.71 13.95
CA PRO A 30 -8.47 -8.60 13.28
C PRO A 30 -7.61 -7.87 12.22
N ALA A 31 -6.43 -8.43 11.93
CA ALA A 31 -5.46 -7.86 10.99
C ALA A 31 -6.06 -7.59 9.60
N GLU A 32 -6.96 -8.45 9.13
CA GLU A 32 -7.67 -8.33 7.85
C GLU A 32 -8.49 -7.02 7.74
N LEU A 33 -9.06 -6.55 8.86
CA LEU A 33 -9.79 -5.28 8.89
C LEU A 33 -8.84 -4.09 8.98
N ARG A 34 -7.64 -4.28 9.53
CA ARG A 34 -6.60 -3.24 9.58
C ARG A 34 -5.88 -3.09 8.25
N GLU A 35 -5.87 -4.14 7.45
CA GLU A 35 -5.21 -4.16 6.16
C GLU A 35 -5.86 -3.12 5.22
N GLY A 36 -5.03 -2.19 4.74
CA GLY A 36 -5.47 -1.07 3.91
C GLY A 36 -6.23 0.03 4.66
N MET A 37 -6.17 0.08 6.00
CA MET A 37 -6.69 1.19 6.81
C MET A 37 -5.59 1.87 7.63
N THR A 38 -5.66 3.19 7.70
CA THR A 38 -4.80 4.03 8.52
C THR A 38 -5.54 4.41 9.80
N PHE A 39 -4.98 4.04 10.95
CA PHE A 39 -5.51 4.44 12.26
C PHE A 39 -4.64 5.52 12.87
N GLN A 40 -5.24 6.65 13.22
CA GLN A 40 -4.59 7.74 13.94
C GLN A 40 -5.19 7.85 15.33
N PHE A 41 -4.34 7.97 16.35
CA PHE A 41 -4.79 8.11 17.73
C PHE A 41 -4.57 9.53 18.23
N ALA A 42 -5.61 10.13 18.80
CA ALA A 42 -5.58 11.48 19.33
C ALA A 42 -5.93 11.51 20.82
N LYS A 43 -5.29 12.39 21.58
CA LYS A 43 -5.60 12.66 23.00
C LYS A 43 -6.42 13.93 23.17
N THR A 44 -6.26 14.87 22.25
CA THR A 44 -6.91 16.19 22.29
C THR A 44 -7.62 16.49 20.98
N VAL A 45 -8.56 17.44 21.01
CA VAL A 45 -9.30 17.87 19.80
C VAL A 45 -8.36 18.51 18.77
N ASP A 46 -7.34 19.22 19.25
CA ASP A 46 -6.35 19.89 18.39
C ASP A 46 -5.59 18.89 17.51
N GLU A 47 -5.21 17.74 18.08
CA GLU A 47 -4.60 16.63 17.33
C GLU A 47 -5.54 16.09 16.25
N VAL A 48 -6.84 15.94 16.56
CA VAL A 48 -7.84 15.51 15.56
C VAL A 48 -7.92 16.51 14.40
N MET A 49 -7.92 17.81 14.70
CA MET A 49 -7.96 18.86 13.68
C MET A 49 -6.70 18.82 12.80
N ALA A 50 -5.52 18.61 13.40
CA ALA A 50 -4.27 18.48 12.67
C ALA A 50 -4.23 17.25 11.75
N PHE A 51 -4.89 16.14 12.14
CA PHE A 51 -4.97 14.92 11.33
C PHE A 51 -6.03 14.97 10.24
N ALA A 52 -7.13 15.68 10.48
CA ALA A 52 -8.29 15.70 9.58
C ALA A 52 -8.21 16.80 8.51
N LEU A 53 -7.49 17.90 8.79
CA LEU A 53 -7.42 19.05 7.90
C LEU A 53 -6.14 19.01 7.08
N GLU A 54 -6.27 19.28 5.77
CA GLU A 54 -5.11 19.56 4.95
C GLU A 54 -4.42 20.84 5.42
N LYS A 55 -3.09 20.82 5.42
CA LYS A 55 -2.28 21.97 5.83
C LYS A 55 -2.68 23.15 4.94
N ALA A 56 -3.00 24.29 5.56
CA ALA A 56 -3.37 25.50 4.83
C ALA A 56 -2.35 25.74 3.71
N VAL A 57 -2.83 25.76 2.46
CA VAL A 57 -2.02 26.03 1.28
C VAL A 57 -1.45 27.43 1.45
N THR A 58 -0.19 27.49 1.88
CA THR A 58 0.59 28.72 1.76
C THR A 58 0.87 28.87 0.28
N VAL A 59 0.15 29.79 -0.36
CA VAL A 59 0.44 30.22 -1.73
C VAL A 59 1.84 30.81 -1.71
N THR A 60 2.83 29.95 -1.91
CA THR A 60 4.24 30.28 -1.82
C THR A 60 4.62 30.93 -3.13
N GLN A 61 4.93 32.22 -3.09
CA GLN A 61 5.55 32.91 -4.22
C GLN A 61 6.82 32.14 -4.62
N VAL A 62 6.87 31.73 -5.88
CA VAL A 62 7.92 30.87 -6.43
C VAL A 62 9.26 31.61 -6.38
N LYS A 63 10.12 31.26 -5.41
CA LYS A 63 11.56 31.51 -5.48
C LYS A 63 12.24 30.25 -6.03
N VAL A 64 12.36 30.18 -7.35
CA VAL A 64 13.27 29.21 -7.99
C VAL A 64 14.69 29.53 -7.54
N LYS A 65 15.39 28.58 -6.92
CA LYS A 65 16.81 28.26 -7.21
C LYS A 65 17.37 27.10 -6.33
N ALA A 66 17.88 26.10 -7.06
CA ALA A 66 19.06 25.26 -6.81
C ALA A 66 18.97 24.03 -5.88
N GLY A 67 18.84 22.85 -6.50
CA GLY A 67 19.86 21.79 -6.42
C GLY A 67 19.75 20.70 -5.33
N PRO A 68 19.64 19.41 -5.70
CA PRO A 68 19.61 18.29 -4.75
C PRO A 68 21.03 17.88 -4.34
N LYS A 69 21.27 17.67 -3.04
CA LYS A 69 22.42 16.91 -2.53
C LYS A 69 21.92 15.62 -1.87
N SER A 70 21.88 14.54 -2.65
CA SER A 70 21.95 13.18 -2.15
C SER A 70 23.40 12.70 -2.23
N GLU A 71 23.99 12.34 -1.09
CA GLU A 71 25.28 11.66 -0.92
C GLU A 71 25.11 10.85 0.37
N LYS A 72 25.37 9.54 0.52
CA LYS A 72 26.22 8.51 -0.14
C LYS A 72 25.51 7.15 0.05
N ALA A 73 25.52 6.14 -0.82
CA ALA A 73 26.60 5.44 -1.53
C ALA A 73 27.54 4.60 -0.62
N ALA A 74 27.29 3.29 -0.53
CA ALA A 74 28.25 2.18 -0.40
C ALA A 74 27.46 0.87 -0.19
N ALA A 75 27.73 -0.29 -0.77
CA ALA A 75 28.70 -0.70 -1.78
C ALA A 75 28.19 -2.00 -2.43
N ASN A 76 28.43 -2.08 -3.73
CA ASN A 76 28.12 -3.19 -4.63
C ASN A 76 29.20 -4.28 -4.51
N GLN A 77 28.81 -5.56 -4.48
CA GLN A 77 29.70 -6.65 -4.86
C GLN A 77 29.02 -7.51 -5.91
N ALA A 78 29.54 -7.37 -7.13
CA ALA A 78 29.28 -8.23 -8.27
C ALA A 78 30.02 -9.56 -8.07
N GLN A 79 29.37 -10.66 -8.42
CA GLN A 79 30.06 -11.77 -9.05
C GLN A 79 29.32 -12.24 -10.29
N VAL A 80 30.12 -12.32 -11.35
CA VAL A 80 29.88 -12.78 -12.70
C VAL A 80 29.93 -14.32 -12.75
N ALA A 81 28.93 -14.93 -13.38
CA ALA A 81 29.01 -16.27 -13.98
C ALA A 81 28.05 -16.24 -15.18
N LEU A 82 28.54 -15.85 -16.35
CA LEU A 82 28.78 -16.74 -17.49
C LEU A 82 27.68 -17.79 -17.74
N ASP A 83 26.96 -17.55 -18.84
CA ASP A 83 26.50 -18.55 -19.81
C ASP A 83 25.67 -19.73 -19.27
N THR A 84 24.35 -19.68 -19.50
CA THR A 84 23.61 -20.90 -19.81
C THR A 84 22.50 -20.58 -20.83
N PRO A 85 22.44 -21.30 -21.95
CA PRO A 85 21.61 -21.00 -23.12
C PRO A 85 20.11 -21.21 -22.91
N ILE A 86 19.33 -20.50 -23.73
CA ILE A 86 17.88 -20.54 -23.86
C ILE A 86 17.43 -21.94 -24.31
N PRO A 87 16.61 -22.69 -23.53
CA PRO A 87 15.86 -23.80 -24.11
C PRO A 87 14.57 -23.24 -24.72
N ALA A 88 14.54 -23.24 -26.05
CA ALA A 88 13.33 -23.09 -26.82
C ALA A 88 12.41 -24.30 -26.57
N ASP A 89 11.30 -24.09 -25.87
CA ASP A 89 10.12 -24.94 -26.02
C ASP A 89 8.87 -24.13 -25.64
N ILE A 90 8.17 -23.65 -26.67
CA ILE A 90 6.82 -23.11 -26.54
C ILE A 90 5.89 -24.29 -26.84
N PRO A 91 5.17 -24.86 -25.85
CA PRO A 91 4.20 -25.90 -26.16
C PRO A 91 3.05 -25.30 -26.98
N GLN A 92 2.82 -25.86 -28.16
CA GLN A 92 1.75 -25.47 -29.08
C GLN A 92 0.36 -25.73 -28.47
N PRO A 93 -0.67 -24.91 -28.78
CA PRO A 93 -2.05 -25.24 -28.48
C PRO A 93 -2.50 -26.38 -29.42
N THR A 94 -2.53 -27.60 -28.92
CA THR A 94 -3.14 -28.73 -29.65
C THR A 94 -4.65 -28.61 -29.57
N THR A 95 -5.24 -27.98 -30.59
CA THR A 95 -6.67 -28.05 -30.89
C THR A 95 -7.08 -29.52 -31.06
N PRO A 96 -8.08 -30.04 -30.32
CA PRO A 96 -8.61 -31.38 -30.57
C PRO A 96 -9.33 -31.41 -31.93
N PRO A 97 -9.11 -32.43 -32.78
CA PRO A 97 -9.77 -32.52 -34.06
C PRO A 97 -11.26 -32.77 -33.88
N ALA A 98 -12.07 -31.90 -34.48
CA ALA A 98 -13.45 -32.20 -34.79
C ALA A 98 -13.51 -33.29 -35.87
N HIS A 99 -13.94 -34.51 -35.54
CA HIS A 99 -14.85 -35.28 -36.38
C HIS A 99 -15.38 -36.55 -35.71
N ALA A 100 -16.68 -36.74 -35.88
CA ALA A 100 -17.36 -38.00 -36.18
C ALA A 100 -17.24 -39.16 -35.17
N ALA A 101 -18.37 -39.54 -34.57
CA ALA A 101 -19.25 -40.56 -35.15
C ALA A 101 -20.22 -41.09 -34.08
N GLY A 102 -21.46 -41.38 -34.49
CA GLY A 102 -22.21 -42.49 -33.92
C GLY A 102 -23.57 -42.14 -33.30
N LYS A 103 -24.59 -42.22 -34.16
CA LYS A 103 -25.98 -42.69 -33.93
C LYS A 103 -26.80 -42.07 -32.78
#